data_AF-A0A7S0PMN2-F1
#
_entry.id   AF-A0A7S0PMN2-F1
#
_cell.length_a   1.000
_cell.length_b   1.000
_cell.length_c   1.000
_cell.angle_alpha   90.00
_cell.angle_beta   90.00
_cell.angle_gamma   90.00
#
_symmetry.space_group_name_H-M   'P 1'
#
loop_
_entity.id
_entity.type
_entity.pdbx_description
1 polymer ?
#
loop_
_entity_poly.entity_id
_entity_poly.type
_entity_poly.pdbx_seq_one_letter_code
_entity_poly.pdbx_strand_id
1 'polypeptide(L)'
;MFMGFDIKQLFGLAPSAEERTKACRARIRKMKREIDQQIRDVERATKATEREIKSCAKRNDAASARALAREIVQARATVSKLYTSKAQASSVESALAHRVATQTSARSIERSAEVMKHMNALVKTAAVREEAMELSREMMKAGVMAELLDDALDVALDDDVDEEETNRAIEDVLREIAGEIVLPHAAKHAAAVVKEEDVEAADLLPTVDSAAERSASTDALKARLDAMRVGEETA
;
A
#
# COMPACT_ATOMS: atom_id res chain seq x y z
N MET A 1 -13.84 -49.68 -3.28
CA MET A 1 -13.25 -48.32 -3.32
C MET A 1 -11.77 -48.49 -3.66
N PHE A 2 -11.45 -48.59 -4.95
CA PHE A 2 -10.09 -48.81 -5.41
C PHE A 2 -9.35 -47.45 -5.35
N MET A 3 -8.40 -47.32 -4.43
CA MET A 3 -7.41 -46.25 -4.49
C MET A 3 -6.59 -46.48 -5.75
N GLY A 4 -6.72 -45.59 -6.74
CA GLY A 4 -5.95 -45.64 -7.97
C GLY A 4 -4.47 -45.51 -7.67
N PHE A 5 -3.77 -46.63 -7.60
CA PHE A 5 -2.32 -46.67 -7.58
C PHE A 5 -1.83 -46.27 -8.97
N ASP A 6 -1.18 -45.12 -9.07
CA ASP A 6 -0.73 -44.55 -10.32
C ASP A 6 0.46 -45.38 -10.86
N ILE A 7 0.18 -46.27 -11.80
CA ILE A 7 1.14 -47.23 -12.39
C ILE A 7 2.42 -46.53 -12.86
N LYS A 8 2.33 -45.26 -13.28
CA LYS A 8 3.49 -44.48 -13.73
C LYS A 8 4.50 -44.17 -12.62
N GLN A 9 4.04 -43.99 -11.36
CA GLN A 9 4.93 -43.78 -10.21
C GLN A 9 5.70 -45.06 -9.85
N LEU A 10 5.12 -46.23 -10.14
CA LEU A 10 5.76 -47.53 -9.94
C LEU A 10 6.92 -47.78 -10.92
N PHE A 11 6.88 -47.17 -12.10
CA PHE A 11 7.87 -47.35 -13.19
C PHE A 11 8.85 -46.17 -13.36
N GLY A 12 8.82 -45.17 -12.46
CA GLY A 12 9.75 -44.03 -12.53
C GLY A 12 9.56 -43.15 -13.78
N LEU A 13 8.38 -43.17 -14.42
CA LEU A 13 8.10 -42.30 -15.56
C LEU A 13 7.96 -40.85 -15.06
N ALA A 14 8.68 -39.94 -15.71
CA ALA A 14 8.62 -38.52 -15.38
C ALA A 14 7.18 -37.97 -15.54
N PRO A 15 6.70 -37.11 -14.61
CA PRO A 15 5.35 -36.59 -14.66
C PRO A 15 5.14 -35.74 -15.92
N SER A 16 3.98 -35.92 -16.56
CA SER A 16 3.60 -35.19 -17.77
C SER A 16 3.41 -33.69 -17.48
N ALA A 17 3.46 -32.84 -18.51
CA ALA A 17 3.23 -31.40 -18.36
C ALA A 17 1.85 -31.09 -17.74
N GLU A 18 0.83 -31.90 -18.03
CA GLU A 18 -0.50 -31.79 -17.43
C GLU A 18 -0.51 -32.15 -15.94
N GLU A 19 0.17 -33.23 -15.55
CA GLU A 19 0.31 -33.65 -14.15
C GLU A 19 1.06 -32.57 -13.35
N ARG A 20 2.12 -31.98 -13.92
CA ARG A 20 2.84 -30.84 -13.32
C ARG A 20 1.94 -29.60 -13.17
N THR A 21 1.11 -29.30 -14.17
CA THR A 21 0.17 -28.17 -14.13
C THR A 21 -0.90 -28.37 -13.07
N LYS A 22 -1.43 -29.60 -12.92
CA LYS A 22 -2.37 -29.97 -11.85
C LYS A 22 -1.73 -29.86 -10.47
N ALA A 23 -0.49 -30.31 -10.31
CA ALA A 23 0.27 -30.17 -9.07
C ALA A 23 0.50 -28.70 -8.71
N CYS A 24 0.90 -27.86 -9.68
CA CYS A 24 1.05 -26.41 -9.50
C CYS A 24 -0.26 -25.76 -9.03
N ARG A 25 -1.42 -26.09 -9.65
CA ARG A 25 -2.73 -25.61 -9.19
C ARG A 25 -3.03 -26.04 -7.75
N ALA A 26 -2.71 -27.27 -7.38
CA ALA A 26 -2.92 -27.75 -6.01
C ALA A 26 -2.09 -26.94 -5.00
N ARG A 27 -0.84 -26.62 -5.32
CA ARG A 27 0.02 -25.76 -4.48
C ARG A 27 -0.52 -24.34 -4.38
N ILE A 28 -0.95 -23.72 -5.48
CA ILE A 28 -1.55 -22.38 -5.43
C ILE A 28 -2.77 -22.33 -4.50
N ARG A 29 -3.60 -23.37 -4.49
CA ARG A 29 -4.74 -23.45 -3.57
C ARG A 29 -4.30 -23.58 -2.11
N LYS A 30 -3.20 -24.29 -1.84
CA LYS A 30 -2.60 -24.37 -0.50
C LYS A 30 -2.06 -23.00 -0.08
N MET A 31 -1.24 -22.36 -0.90
CA MET A 31 -0.73 -20.99 -0.70
C MET A 31 -1.86 -20.00 -0.41
N LYS A 32 -2.97 -20.02 -1.17
CA LYS A 32 -4.14 -19.17 -0.91
C LYS A 32 -4.75 -19.38 0.49
N ARG A 33 -4.82 -20.63 0.97
CA ARG A 33 -5.34 -20.94 2.31
C ARG A 33 -4.37 -20.52 3.41
N GLU A 34 -3.07 -20.59 3.13
CA GLU A 34 -2.04 -20.12 4.06
C GLU A 34 -2.06 -18.59 4.17
N ILE A 35 -2.23 -17.87 3.05
CA ILE A 35 -2.50 -16.42 3.07
C ILE A 35 -3.76 -16.11 3.89
N ASP A 36 -4.85 -16.86 3.72
CA ASP A 36 -6.07 -16.68 4.52
C ASP A 36 -5.88 -16.97 6.01
N GLN A 37 -4.94 -17.84 6.36
CA GLN A 37 -4.56 -18.09 7.75
C GLN A 37 -3.74 -16.91 8.30
N GLN A 38 -2.73 -16.46 7.56
CA GLN A 38 -1.91 -15.29 7.91
C GLN A 38 -2.76 -14.03 8.12
N ILE A 39 -3.73 -13.76 7.23
CA ILE A 39 -4.66 -12.63 7.39
C ILE A 39 -5.41 -12.74 8.72
N ARG A 40 -5.97 -13.92 9.03
CA ARG A 40 -6.69 -14.14 10.29
C ARG A 40 -5.79 -13.99 11.52
N ASP A 41 -4.53 -14.40 11.43
CA ASP A 41 -3.58 -14.30 12.53
C ASP A 41 -3.19 -12.83 12.79
N VAL A 42 -2.94 -12.06 11.73
CA VAL A 42 -2.68 -10.61 11.82
C VAL A 42 -3.91 -9.89 12.37
N GLU A 43 -5.12 -10.16 11.86
CA GLU A 43 -6.36 -9.54 12.37
C GLU A 43 -6.62 -9.86 13.85
N ARG A 44 -6.26 -11.06 14.32
CA ARG A 44 -6.36 -11.43 15.74
C ARG A 44 -5.36 -10.64 16.59
N ALA A 45 -4.12 -10.52 16.13
CA ALA A 45 -3.11 -9.71 16.80
C ALA A 45 -3.55 -8.25 16.88
N THR A 46 -4.03 -7.66 15.78
CA THR A 46 -4.55 -6.29 15.74
C THR A 46 -5.67 -6.07 16.77
N LYS A 47 -6.61 -7.00 16.90
CA LYS A 47 -7.68 -6.93 17.92
C LYS A 47 -7.15 -6.96 19.36
N ALA A 48 -6.04 -7.64 19.62
CA ALA A 48 -5.39 -7.61 20.92
C ALA A 48 -4.73 -6.24 21.16
N THR A 49 -3.98 -5.74 20.18
CA THR A 49 -3.35 -4.41 20.21
C THR A 49 -4.39 -3.29 20.39
N GLU A 50 -5.56 -3.36 19.76
CA GLU A 50 -6.66 -2.40 19.95
C GLU A 50 -7.13 -2.33 21.42
N ARG A 51 -7.17 -3.47 22.13
CA ARG A 51 -7.54 -3.51 23.55
C ARG A 51 -6.44 -2.91 24.42
N GLU A 52 -5.18 -3.14 24.07
CA GLU A 52 -4.02 -2.56 24.73
C GLU A 52 -3.98 -1.04 24.56
N ILE A 53 -4.24 -0.53 23.36
CA ILE A 53 -4.37 0.92 23.11
C ILE A 53 -5.45 1.54 23.99
N LYS A 54 -6.63 0.90 24.11
CA LYS A 54 -7.70 1.37 25.02
C LYS A 54 -7.24 1.38 26.49
N SER A 55 -6.43 0.41 26.90
CA SER A 55 -5.86 0.37 28.26
C SER A 55 -4.82 1.47 28.48
N CYS A 56 -3.94 1.72 27.50
CA CYS A 56 -2.97 2.81 27.52
C CYS A 56 -3.67 4.18 27.56
N ALA A 57 -4.74 4.34 26.79
CA ALA A 57 -5.55 5.56 26.77
C ALA A 57 -6.17 5.85 28.15
N LYS A 58 -6.73 4.83 28.83
CA LYS A 58 -7.26 4.98 30.20
C LYS A 58 -6.20 5.34 31.23
N ARG A 59 -4.94 4.91 31.02
CA ARG A 59 -3.80 5.21 31.89
C ARG A 59 -3.13 6.55 31.55
N ASN A 60 -3.65 7.31 30.58
CA ASN A 60 -3.03 8.53 30.05
C ASN A 60 -1.60 8.34 29.50
N ASP A 61 -1.28 7.12 29.04
CA ASP A 61 0.02 6.82 28.43
C ASP A 61 -0.04 7.02 26.90
N ALA A 62 0.16 8.27 26.48
CA ALA A 62 0.11 8.66 25.09
C ALA A 62 1.27 8.10 24.25
N ALA A 63 2.45 7.89 24.86
CA ALA A 63 3.63 7.40 24.15
C ALA A 63 3.45 5.93 23.76
N SER A 64 3.02 5.08 24.70
CA SER A 64 2.74 3.67 24.41
C SER A 64 1.55 3.51 23.47
N ALA A 65 0.49 4.33 23.61
CA ALA A 65 -0.64 4.29 22.69
C ALA A 65 -0.23 4.60 21.24
N ARG A 66 0.64 5.60 21.02
CA ARG A 66 1.17 5.94 19.70
C ARG A 66 2.03 4.84 19.09
N ALA A 67 2.89 4.21 19.88
CA ALA A 67 3.71 3.09 19.41
C ALA A 67 2.84 1.93 18.93
N LEU A 68 1.84 1.53 19.74
CA LEU A 68 0.90 0.46 19.38
C LEU A 68 0.01 0.86 18.18
N ALA A 69 -0.36 2.12 18.04
CA ALA A 69 -1.12 2.58 16.87
C ALA A 69 -0.30 2.52 15.58
N ARG A 70 1.01 2.78 15.62
CA ARG A 70 1.91 2.57 14.47
C ARG A 70 1.94 1.11 14.04
N GLU A 71 1.95 0.17 14.99
CA GLU A 71 1.86 -1.26 14.70
C GLU A 71 0.54 -1.62 13.99
N ILE A 72 -0.58 -0.99 14.38
CA ILE A 72 -1.87 -1.19 13.70
C ILE A 72 -1.85 -0.67 12.26
N VAL A 73 -1.25 0.50 12.01
CA VAL A 73 -1.11 1.04 10.65
C VAL A 73 -0.31 0.07 9.77
N GLN A 74 0.82 -0.45 10.29
CA GLN A 74 1.63 -1.45 9.59
C GLN A 74 0.89 -2.77 9.39
N ALA A 75 0.11 -3.23 10.38
CA ALA A 75 -0.70 -4.43 10.27
C ALA A 75 -1.78 -4.28 9.18
N ARG A 76 -2.46 -3.13 9.10
CA ARG A 76 -3.44 -2.81 8.05
C ARG A 76 -2.79 -2.84 6.66
N ALA A 77 -1.62 -2.22 6.51
CA ALA A 77 -0.85 -2.26 5.26
C ALA A 77 -0.44 -3.69 4.87
N THR A 78 -0.03 -4.49 5.86
CA THR A 78 0.34 -5.91 5.67
C THR A 78 -0.86 -6.73 5.20
N VAL A 79 -2.04 -6.56 5.81
CA VAL A 79 -3.28 -7.23 5.40
C VAL A 79 -3.66 -6.85 3.97
N SER A 80 -3.55 -5.58 3.60
CA SER A 80 -3.80 -5.11 2.22
C SER A 80 -2.87 -5.79 1.20
N LYS A 81 -1.57 -5.87 1.52
CA LYS A 81 -0.58 -6.59 0.71
C LYS A 81 -0.94 -8.07 0.57
N LEU A 82 -1.31 -8.76 1.65
CA LEU A 82 -1.73 -10.17 1.63
C LEU A 82 -2.97 -10.39 0.75
N TYR A 83 -3.97 -9.50 0.80
CA TYR A 83 -5.12 -9.58 -0.11
C TYR A 83 -4.73 -9.42 -1.57
N THR A 84 -3.80 -8.51 -1.86
CA THR A 84 -3.26 -8.33 -3.23
C THR A 84 -2.53 -9.60 -3.69
N SER A 85 -1.71 -10.20 -2.83
CA SER A 85 -1.04 -11.47 -3.15
C SER A 85 -2.06 -12.60 -3.37
N LYS A 86 -3.12 -12.69 -2.57
CA LYS A 86 -4.20 -13.67 -2.79
C LYS A 86 -4.89 -13.48 -4.15
N ALA A 87 -5.12 -12.24 -4.55
CA ALA A 87 -5.70 -11.91 -5.85
C ALA A 87 -4.76 -12.36 -6.99
N GLN A 88 -3.46 -12.05 -6.89
CA GLN A 88 -2.45 -12.50 -7.86
C GLN A 88 -2.39 -14.03 -7.96
N ALA A 89 -2.40 -14.74 -6.84
CA ALA A 89 -2.46 -16.20 -6.81
C ALA A 89 -3.72 -16.75 -7.48
N SER A 90 -4.86 -16.06 -7.32
CA SER A 90 -6.12 -16.44 -7.98
C SER A 90 -6.07 -16.20 -9.49
N SER A 91 -5.43 -15.12 -9.95
CA SER A 91 -5.18 -14.89 -11.39
C SER A 91 -4.31 -15.99 -11.98
N VAL A 92 -3.24 -16.39 -11.28
CA VAL A 92 -2.40 -17.52 -11.71
C VAL A 92 -3.22 -18.81 -11.78
N GLU A 93 -4.04 -19.11 -10.77
CA GLU A 93 -4.90 -20.31 -10.77
C GLU A 93 -5.85 -20.33 -11.99
N SER A 94 -6.49 -19.19 -12.29
CA SER A 94 -7.41 -19.04 -13.42
C SER A 94 -6.70 -19.20 -14.76
N ALA A 95 -5.53 -18.60 -14.93
CA ALA A 95 -4.73 -18.73 -16.15
C ALA A 95 -4.26 -20.19 -16.39
N LEU A 96 -3.88 -20.91 -15.32
CA LEU A 96 -3.60 -22.34 -15.40
C LEU A 96 -4.85 -23.16 -15.73
N ALA A 97 -6.00 -22.82 -15.15
CA ALA A 97 -7.26 -23.49 -15.45
C ALA A 97 -7.66 -23.33 -16.93
N HIS A 98 -7.51 -22.11 -17.45
CA HIS A 98 -7.71 -21.80 -18.86
C HIS A 98 -6.78 -22.64 -19.75
N ARG A 99 -5.48 -22.73 -19.41
CA ARG A 99 -4.51 -23.55 -20.15
C ARG A 99 -4.88 -25.03 -20.21
N VAL A 100 -5.38 -25.60 -19.12
CA VAL A 100 -5.84 -27.00 -19.11
C VAL A 100 -7.06 -27.19 -20.02
N ALA A 101 -7.96 -26.22 -20.10
CA ALA A 101 -9.12 -26.28 -20.99
C ALA A 101 -8.72 -26.17 -22.47
N THR A 102 -7.81 -25.26 -22.81
CA THR A 102 -7.36 -25.01 -24.19
C THR A 102 -6.34 -26.04 -24.71
N GLN A 103 -5.71 -26.84 -23.85
CA GLN A 103 -4.79 -27.90 -24.27
C GLN A 103 -5.45 -29.03 -25.08
N THR A 104 -6.77 -29.21 -24.98
CA THR A 104 -7.51 -30.21 -25.77
C THR A 104 -7.55 -29.87 -27.27
N SER A 105 -7.35 -28.59 -27.64
CA SER A 105 -7.19 -28.14 -29.03
C SER A 105 -5.70 -28.11 -29.45
N ALA A 106 -5.16 -29.30 -29.71
CA ALA A 106 -4.04 -29.66 -30.58
C ALA A 106 -2.66 -28.94 -30.54
N ARG A 107 -2.44 -27.68 -30.12
CA ARG A 107 -1.09 -27.06 -30.31
C ARG A 107 -0.76 -25.76 -29.58
N SER A 108 -1.22 -25.51 -28.36
CA SER A 108 -0.74 -24.35 -27.59
C SER A 108 0.26 -24.74 -26.49
N ILE A 109 1.55 -24.70 -26.83
CA ILE A 109 2.64 -24.50 -25.84
C ILE A 109 2.88 -23.00 -25.75
N GLU A 110 1.83 -22.22 -25.54
CA GLU A 110 1.98 -20.77 -25.41
C GLU A 110 2.39 -20.47 -23.97
N ARG A 111 3.61 -19.97 -23.79
CA ARG A 111 4.10 -19.51 -22.50
C ARG A 111 3.26 -18.30 -22.10
N SER A 112 2.68 -18.30 -20.91
CA SER A 112 1.76 -17.23 -20.52
C SER A 112 2.52 -16.08 -19.84
N ALA A 113 2.60 -14.95 -20.54
CA ALA A 113 3.16 -13.71 -20.00
C ALA A 113 2.33 -13.21 -18.79
N GLU A 114 1.02 -13.45 -18.78
CA GLU A 114 0.13 -13.09 -17.65
C GLU A 114 0.46 -13.89 -16.39
N VAL A 115 0.66 -15.21 -16.53
CA VAL A 115 1.11 -16.05 -15.41
C VAL A 115 2.45 -15.55 -14.88
N MET A 116 3.37 -15.20 -15.77
CA MET A 116 4.68 -14.67 -15.40
C MET A 116 4.58 -13.36 -14.61
N LYS A 117 3.75 -12.41 -15.06
CA LYS A 117 3.53 -11.13 -14.37
C LYS A 117 3.01 -11.34 -12.95
N HIS A 118 1.96 -12.14 -12.79
CA HIS A 118 1.37 -12.40 -11.47
C HIS A 118 2.30 -13.21 -10.57
N MET A 119 3.07 -14.16 -11.13
CA MET A 119 4.07 -14.91 -10.36
C MET A 119 5.21 -14.01 -9.88
N ASN A 120 5.70 -13.09 -10.72
CA ASN A 120 6.73 -12.14 -10.34
C ASN A 120 6.28 -11.26 -9.16
N ALA A 121 5.03 -10.78 -9.19
CA ALA A 121 4.47 -10.00 -8.10
C ALA A 121 4.33 -10.80 -6.79
N LEU A 122 4.02 -12.10 -6.87
CA LEU A 122 4.03 -13.00 -5.72
C LEU A 122 5.43 -13.20 -5.14
N VAL A 123 6.45 -13.38 -5.98
CA VAL A 123 7.87 -13.53 -5.55
C VAL A 123 8.36 -12.29 -4.80
N LYS A 124 7.87 -11.10 -5.14
CA LYS A 124 8.21 -9.86 -4.41
C LYS A 124 7.60 -9.81 -3.01
N THR A 125 6.50 -10.51 -2.77
CA THR A 125 5.82 -10.53 -1.46
C THR A 125 6.57 -11.42 -0.47
N ALA A 126 7.12 -10.83 0.61
CA ALA A 126 7.93 -11.57 1.59
C ALA A 126 7.23 -12.80 2.21
N ALA A 127 5.94 -12.68 2.51
CA ALA A 127 5.17 -13.75 3.17
C ALA A 127 4.98 -15.02 2.33
N VAL A 128 5.09 -14.93 0.99
CA VAL A 128 4.88 -16.06 0.06
C VAL A 128 6.04 -16.25 -0.91
N ARG A 129 7.15 -15.53 -0.71
CA ARG A 129 8.29 -15.48 -1.63
C ARG A 129 8.87 -16.86 -1.91
N GLU A 130 9.15 -17.63 -0.87
CA GLU A 130 9.79 -18.94 -0.98
C GLU A 130 8.91 -19.91 -1.80
N GLU A 131 7.64 -20.05 -1.41
CA GLU A 131 6.69 -20.92 -2.12
C GLU A 131 6.47 -20.44 -3.57
N ALA A 132 6.39 -19.13 -3.80
CA ALA A 132 6.26 -18.54 -5.13
C ALA A 132 7.51 -18.79 -6.01
N MET A 133 8.72 -18.73 -5.45
CA MET A 133 9.96 -19.04 -6.16
C MET A 133 10.02 -20.52 -6.57
N GLU A 134 9.65 -21.43 -5.67
CA GLU A 134 9.59 -22.87 -6.00
C GLU A 134 8.56 -23.15 -7.09
N LEU A 135 7.36 -22.58 -6.94
CA LEU A 135 6.29 -22.70 -7.91
C LEU A 135 6.69 -22.12 -9.27
N SER A 136 7.40 -20.99 -9.29
CA SER A 136 7.94 -20.38 -10.50
C SER A 136 8.90 -21.33 -11.25
N ARG A 137 9.83 -21.98 -10.53
CA ARG A 137 10.73 -22.98 -11.12
C ARG A 137 9.97 -24.19 -11.67
N GLU A 138 8.94 -24.66 -10.97
CA GLU A 138 8.11 -25.77 -11.44
C GLU A 138 7.28 -25.40 -12.67
N MET A 139 6.78 -24.17 -12.73
CA MET A 139 6.07 -23.65 -13.90
C MET A 139 6.99 -23.49 -15.12
N MET A 140 8.25 -23.11 -14.93
CA MET A 140 9.24 -23.12 -16.01
C MET A 140 9.49 -24.55 -16.51
N LYS A 141 9.69 -25.52 -15.60
CA LYS A 141 9.85 -26.94 -15.93
C LYS A 141 8.60 -27.56 -16.58
N ALA A 142 7.42 -27.01 -16.33
CA ALA A 142 6.17 -27.41 -16.97
C ALA A 142 5.96 -26.74 -18.34
N GLY A 143 6.87 -25.86 -18.77
CA GLY A 143 6.76 -25.10 -20.01
C GLY A 143 5.64 -24.05 -19.97
N VAL A 144 5.19 -23.67 -18.76
CA VAL A 144 4.12 -22.68 -18.55
C VAL A 144 4.66 -21.26 -18.60
N MET A 145 5.82 -21.05 -17.99
CA MET A 145 6.54 -19.79 -17.98
C MET A 145 7.81 -19.90 -18.82
N ALA A 146 8.25 -18.79 -19.42
CA ALA A 146 9.60 -18.73 -19.98
C ALA A 146 10.64 -18.72 -18.87
N GLU A 147 11.88 -19.09 -19.20
CA GLU A 147 13.01 -18.96 -18.28
C GLU A 147 13.13 -17.49 -17.86
N LEU A 148 13.22 -17.28 -16.55
CA LEU A 148 13.38 -15.96 -15.97
C LEU A 148 14.74 -15.42 -16.43
N LEU A 149 14.77 -14.46 -17.34
CA LEU A 149 15.90 -13.55 -17.40
C LEU A 149 15.83 -12.74 -16.11
N ASP A 150 16.87 -12.82 -15.29
CA ASP A 150 17.05 -12.13 -14.01
C ASP A 150 17.27 -10.61 -14.20
N ASP A 151 16.62 -10.01 -15.19
CA ASP A 151 16.68 -8.59 -15.46
C ASP A 151 15.44 -7.93 -14.85
N ALA A 152 15.67 -7.05 -13.87
CA ALA A 152 14.69 -6.34 -13.05
C ALA A 152 14.16 -7.09 -11.81
N LEU A 153 15.09 -7.55 -10.96
CA LEU A 153 14.96 -7.30 -9.52
C LEU A 153 15.11 -5.79 -9.27
N ASP A 154 14.17 -5.01 -9.80
CA ASP A 154 13.97 -3.64 -9.37
C ASP A 154 13.34 -3.73 -7.98
N VAL A 155 14.24 -3.78 -7.00
CA VAL A 155 13.95 -3.63 -5.58
C VAL A 155 13.58 -2.16 -5.41
N ALA A 156 12.40 -1.79 -5.89
CA ALA A 156 11.73 -0.58 -5.45
C ALA A 156 11.36 -0.83 -3.98
N LEU A 157 12.33 -0.57 -3.11
CA LEU A 157 12.08 -0.15 -1.73
C LEU A 157 11.42 1.22 -1.84
N ASP A 158 10.15 1.23 -2.22
CA ASP A 158 9.27 2.39 -2.13
C ASP A 158 8.83 2.52 -0.66
N ASP A 159 9.84 2.58 0.22
CA ASP A 159 9.72 2.84 1.66
C ASP A 159 9.93 4.35 1.93
N ASP A 160 9.81 5.21 0.91
CA ASP A 160 9.53 6.65 1.08
C ASP A 160 8.07 6.80 1.55
N VAL A 161 7.78 6.20 2.70
CA VAL A 161 6.53 6.43 3.41
C VAL A 161 6.66 7.80 4.05
N ASP A 162 6.00 8.78 3.43
CA ASP A 162 5.98 10.16 3.88
C ASP A 162 5.66 10.20 5.39
N GLU A 163 6.63 10.63 6.21
CA GLU A 163 6.53 10.55 7.67
C GLU A 163 5.30 11.30 8.17
N GLU A 164 4.91 12.38 7.48
CA GLU A 164 3.68 13.12 7.77
C GLU A 164 2.42 12.29 7.54
N GLU A 165 2.35 11.52 6.45
CA GLU A 165 1.21 10.66 6.17
C GLU A 165 1.10 9.53 7.21
N THR A 166 2.23 8.96 7.63
CA THR A 166 2.23 7.95 8.70
C THR A 166 1.73 8.53 10.02
N ASN A 167 2.15 9.75 10.36
CA ASN A 167 1.71 10.41 11.59
C ASN A 167 0.22 10.72 11.57
N ARG A 168 -0.32 11.20 10.44
CA ARG A 168 -1.77 11.40 10.26
C ARG A 168 -2.53 10.09 10.42
N ALA A 169 -2.08 9.01 9.77
CA ALA A 169 -2.70 7.70 9.89
C ALA A 169 -2.69 7.15 11.34
N ILE A 170 -1.61 7.39 12.09
CA ILE A 170 -1.52 7.02 13.51
C ILE A 170 -2.55 7.79 14.33
N GLU A 171 -2.67 9.10 14.11
CA GLU A 171 -3.66 9.93 14.82
C GLU A 171 -5.09 9.51 14.52
N ASP A 172 -5.40 9.16 13.27
CA ASP A 172 -6.71 8.67 12.88
C ASP A 172 -7.03 7.32 13.53
N VAL A 173 -6.06 6.39 13.59
CA VAL A 173 -6.22 5.10 14.29
C VAL A 173 -6.44 5.31 15.79
N LEU A 174 -5.72 6.24 16.41
CA LEU A 174 -5.92 6.58 17.82
C LEU A 174 -7.30 7.16 18.07
N ARG A 175 -7.78 8.05 17.18
CA ARG A 175 -9.13 8.63 17.26
C ARG A 175 -10.21 7.56 17.09
N GLU A 176 -10.03 6.62 16.15
CA GLU A 176 -10.94 5.50 15.90
C GLU A 176 -11.06 4.57 17.13
N ILE A 177 -9.93 4.24 17.76
CA ILE A 177 -9.87 3.21 18.82
C ILE A 177 -10.14 3.79 20.21
N ALA A 178 -9.54 4.94 20.54
CA ALA A 178 -9.64 5.57 21.86
C ALA A 178 -10.79 6.60 21.94
N GLY A 179 -11.37 7.00 20.82
CA GLY A 179 -12.45 7.99 20.79
C GLY A 179 -12.00 9.37 21.27
N GLU A 180 -12.91 10.11 21.90
CA GLU A 180 -12.70 11.46 22.44
C GLU A 180 -11.93 11.46 23.79
N ILE A 181 -11.22 10.37 24.12
CA ILE A 181 -10.26 10.39 25.23
C ILE A 181 -9.09 11.25 24.75
N VAL A 182 -9.15 12.54 25.08
CA VAL A 182 -8.12 13.53 24.75
C VAL A 182 -6.83 13.12 25.46
N LEU A 183 -6.01 12.33 24.76
CA LEU A 183 -4.63 12.10 25.15
C LEU A 183 -3.91 13.45 25.09
N PRO A 184 -3.30 13.93 26.19
CA PRO A 184 -2.77 15.30 26.32
C PRO A 184 -1.55 15.62 25.44
N HIS A 185 -1.32 14.85 24.37
CA HIS A 185 -0.24 15.07 23.41
C HIS A 185 -0.69 15.13 21.94
N ALA A 186 -1.95 14.84 21.61
CA ALA A 186 -2.47 15.03 20.25
C ALA A 186 -2.54 16.52 19.85
N ALA A 187 -2.65 17.42 20.82
CA ALA A 187 -2.76 18.85 20.57
C ALA A 187 -1.42 19.57 20.30
N LYS A 188 -0.26 18.93 20.50
CA LYS A 188 1.03 19.64 20.38
C LYS A 188 1.57 19.76 18.96
N HIS A 189 1.15 18.89 18.02
CA HIS A 189 1.54 19.03 16.61
C HIS A 189 0.57 19.92 15.82
N ALA A 190 -0.71 19.99 16.22
CA ALA A 190 -1.65 20.95 15.63
C ALA A 190 -1.39 22.40 16.09
N ALA A 191 -0.80 22.60 17.28
CA ALA A 191 -0.50 23.94 17.80
C ALA A 191 0.85 24.51 17.34
N ALA A 192 1.70 23.71 16.66
CA ALA A 192 3.03 24.15 16.23
C ALA A 192 3.02 24.92 14.90
N VAL A 193 1.89 24.98 14.18
CA VAL A 193 1.76 25.73 12.90
C VAL A 193 1.27 27.18 13.13
N VAL A 194 1.01 27.60 14.37
CA VAL A 194 0.49 28.98 14.66
C VAL A 194 1.38 29.77 15.63
N LYS A 195 2.70 29.48 15.69
CA LYS A 195 3.63 30.33 16.43
C LYS A 195 4.91 30.59 15.64
N GLU A 196 4.77 31.38 14.60
CA GLU A 196 5.81 32.34 14.23
C GLU A 196 5.20 33.73 14.23
N GLU A 197 5.30 34.40 15.37
CA GLU A 197 5.54 35.84 15.47
C GLU A 197 5.91 36.14 16.94
N ASP A 198 7.19 36.46 17.15
CA ASP A 198 7.68 37.63 17.87
C ASP A 198 9.04 37.38 18.55
N VAL A 199 10.08 37.96 17.97
CA VAL A 199 11.24 38.47 18.73
C VAL A 199 11.43 39.95 18.37
N GLU A 200 10.82 40.77 19.21
CA GLU A 200 11.41 41.94 19.89
C GLU A 200 12.26 42.93 19.08
N ALA A 201 11.72 44.14 18.90
CA ALA A 201 12.47 45.37 19.14
C ALA A 201 11.50 46.49 19.57
N ALA A 202 11.73 46.98 20.79
CA ALA A 202 11.05 48.11 21.40
C ALA A 202 11.28 49.42 20.61
N ASP A 203 10.24 50.25 20.44
CA ASP A 203 10.17 51.56 21.09
C ASP A 203 8.80 52.27 20.91
N LEU A 204 8.28 52.75 22.03
CA LEU A 204 7.45 53.96 22.26
C LEU A 204 6.10 54.19 21.52
N LEU A 205 5.04 54.14 22.33
CA LEU A 205 3.69 54.72 22.14
C LEU A 205 3.73 56.26 21.93
N PRO A 206 2.73 56.94 21.29
CA PRO A 206 1.29 56.80 21.61
C PRO A 206 0.24 56.95 20.46
N THR A 207 -0.97 56.55 20.84
CA THR A 207 -2.33 56.72 20.26
C THR A 207 -2.56 57.86 19.25
N VAL A 208 -3.26 57.60 18.12
CA VAL A 208 -4.61 58.13 17.74
C VAL A 208 -5.01 57.78 16.27
N ASP A 209 -6.27 57.34 16.11
CA ASP A 209 -7.26 57.58 15.03
C ASP A 209 -6.93 57.65 13.51
N SER A 210 -7.64 56.78 12.76
CA SER A 210 -8.52 57.09 11.59
C SER A 210 -7.99 57.65 10.24
N ALA A 211 -8.07 56.78 9.21
CA ALA A 211 -8.75 57.00 7.92
C ALA A 211 -8.20 57.92 6.81
N ALA A 212 -6.89 58.21 6.72
CA ALA A 212 -6.38 59.12 5.67
C ALA A 212 -5.57 58.51 4.49
N GLU A 213 -5.10 57.26 4.54
CA GLU A 213 -4.06 56.81 3.57
C GLU A 213 -4.54 55.97 2.37
N ARG A 214 -5.84 55.69 2.23
CA ARG A 214 -6.36 54.94 1.06
C ARG A 214 -6.77 55.80 -0.15
N SER A 215 -6.77 57.14 -0.06
CA SER A 215 -7.16 58.03 -1.17
C SER A 215 -6.02 58.35 -2.13
N ALA A 216 -4.77 58.41 -1.65
CA ALA A 216 -3.62 58.77 -2.49
C ALA A 216 -3.28 57.70 -3.55
N SER A 217 -3.52 56.42 -3.25
CA SER A 217 -3.20 55.32 -4.18
C SER A 217 -4.22 55.18 -5.32
N THR A 218 -5.48 55.60 -5.15
CA THR A 218 -6.51 55.43 -6.18
C THR A 218 -6.50 56.55 -7.21
N ASP A 219 -6.07 57.74 -6.83
CA ASP A 219 -6.04 58.90 -7.74
C ASP A 219 -4.80 58.88 -8.65
N ALA A 220 -3.68 58.34 -8.17
CA ALA A 220 -2.51 58.06 -9.00
C ALA A 220 -2.77 56.98 -10.08
N LEU A 221 -3.66 56.02 -9.80
CA LEU A 221 -4.06 54.98 -10.76
C LEU A 221 -5.07 55.50 -11.81
N LYS A 222 -6.00 56.40 -11.43
CA LYS A 222 -6.93 57.05 -12.36
C LYS A 222 -6.22 57.94 -13.37
N ALA A 223 -5.25 58.77 -12.92
CA ALA A 223 -4.47 59.63 -13.80
C ALA A 223 -3.66 58.84 -14.85
N ARG A 224 -3.22 57.63 -14.51
CA ARG A 224 -2.45 56.74 -15.39
C ARG A 224 -3.34 55.99 -16.40
N LEU A 225 -4.62 55.79 -16.09
CA LEU A 225 -5.62 55.22 -17.00
C LEU A 225 -6.08 56.25 -18.05
N ASP A 226 -6.30 57.51 -17.64
CA ASP A 226 -6.69 58.58 -18.55
C ASP A 226 -5.60 58.93 -19.58
N ALA A 227 -4.32 58.78 -19.20
CA ALA A 227 -3.20 58.94 -20.12
C ALA A 227 -3.13 57.85 -21.21
N MET A 228 -3.68 56.64 -20.97
CA MET A 228 -3.81 55.60 -22.00
C MET A 228 -5.04 55.79 -22.88
N ARG A 229 -6.10 56.45 -22.38
CA ARG A 229 -7.33 56.71 -23.16
C ARG A 229 -7.17 57.83 -24.19
N VAL A 230 -6.25 58.76 -23.98
CA VAL A 230 -5.96 59.86 -24.94
C VAL A 230 -5.03 59.41 -26.08
N GLY A 231 -4.35 58.26 -25.95
CA GLY A 231 -3.44 57.73 -26.97
C GLY A 231 -4.10 57.01 -28.16
N GLU A 232 -5.40 56.70 -28.12
CA GLU A 232 -6.11 55.99 -29.18
C GLU A 232 -6.92 56.91 -30.13
N GLU A 233 -6.97 58.22 -29.90
CA GLU A 233 -7.76 59.16 -30.72
C GLU A 233 -6.93 60.07 -31.64
N THR A 234 -5.62 59.81 -31.78
CA THR A 234 -4.79 60.48 -32.80
C THR A 234 -4.01 59.46 -33.65
N ALA A 235 -4.73 58.81 -34.55
CA ALA A 235 -4.23 58.28 -35.81
C ALA A 235 -5.26 58.54 -36.90
#